data_AF-A0A0T0M6N9-F1
#
_entry.id   AF-A0A0T0M6N9-F1
#
_cell.length_a   1.000
_cell.length_b   1.000
_cell.length_c   1.000
_cell.angle_alpha   90.00
_cell.angle_beta   90.00
_cell.angle_gamma   90.00
#
_symmetry.space_group_name_H-M   'P 1'
#
loop_
_entity.id
_entity.type
_entity.pdbx_description
1 polymer ?
#
loop_
_entity_poly.entity_id
_entity_poly.type
_entity_poly.pdbx_seq_one_letter_code
_entity_poly.pdbx_strand_id
1 'polypeptide(L)'
;MIYDHGGIALNLFNLKAVKKEISGHDGKLVFEFHNMIRSVETTAGSGIFEDKSYSNASITQYFEDLTDLELHYQEWLGIWTQFTAYVINLELPVDFKPNRF
;
A
#
# COMPACT_ATOMS: atom_id res chain seq x y z
N MET A 1 -2.29 -3.27 -10.58
CA MET A 1 -3.75 -3.40 -10.69
C MET A 1 -4.31 -2.26 -9.88
N ILE A 2 -5.10 -1.38 -10.51
CA ILE A 2 -5.78 -0.31 -9.78
C ILE A 2 -7.10 -0.89 -9.30
N TYR A 3 -7.39 -0.75 -8.01
CA TYR A 3 -8.66 -1.16 -7.41
C TYR A 3 -9.30 0.03 -6.72
N ASP A 4 -10.59 0.25 -6.96
CA ASP A 4 -11.38 1.34 -6.40
C ASP A 4 -12.45 0.79 -5.47
N HIS A 5 -12.46 1.27 -4.24
CA HIS A 5 -13.48 0.96 -3.26
C HIS A 5 -13.54 2.05 -2.17
N GLY A 6 -14.76 2.35 -1.69
CA GLY A 6 -14.96 3.34 -0.63
C GLY A 6 -14.52 4.76 -1.00
N GLY A 7 -14.47 5.09 -2.31
CA GLY A 7 -14.03 6.39 -2.81
C GLY A 7 -12.50 6.55 -2.91
N ILE A 8 -11.75 5.45 -2.77
CA ILE A 8 -10.29 5.44 -2.88
C ILE A 8 -9.87 4.43 -3.93
N ALA A 9 -9.05 4.88 -4.88
CA ALA A 9 -8.41 4.03 -5.88
C ALA A 9 -6.93 3.81 -5.54
N LEU A 10 -6.53 2.55 -5.35
CA LEU A 10 -5.16 2.16 -4.98
C LEU A 10 -4.51 1.27 -6.04
N ASN A 11 -3.23 1.50 -6.33
CA ASN A 11 -2.43 0.52 -7.07
C ASN A 11 -1.93 -0.57 -6.12
N LEU A 12 -2.55 -1.75 -6.20
CA LEU A 12 -2.23 -2.88 -5.33
C LEU A 12 -0.78 -3.38 -5.51
N PHE A 13 -0.12 -3.17 -6.65
CA PHE A 13 1.30 -3.56 -6.76
C PHE A 13 2.23 -2.74 -5.87
N ASN A 14 1.82 -1.52 -5.51
CA ASN A 14 2.64 -0.62 -4.69
C ASN A 14 2.19 -0.60 -3.23
N LEU A 15 1.04 -1.18 -2.90
CA LEU A 15 0.55 -1.24 -1.53
C LEU A 15 1.46 -2.18 -0.72
N LYS A 16 1.83 -1.77 0.48
CA LYS A 16 2.71 -2.49 1.40
C LYS A 16 1.92 -3.02 2.59
N ALA A 17 1.03 -2.19 3.13
CA ALA A 17 0.21 -2.53 4.27
C ALA A 17 -1.11 -1.76 4.28
N VAL A 18 -2.13 -2.40 4.83
CA VAL A 18 -3.40 -1.79 5.23
C VAL A 18 -3.46 -1.83 6.75
N LYS A 19 -3.63 -0.67 7.37
CA LYS A 19 -3.70 -0.51 8.83
C LYS A 19 -5.01 0.15 9.22
N LYS A 20 -5.44 -0.14 10.44
CA LYS A 20 -6.56 0.52 11.11
C LYS A 20 -6.03 1.15 12.40
N GLU A 21 -6.33 2.43 12.60
CA GLU A 21 -5.99 3.17 13.81
C GLU A 21 -7.28 3.73 14.43
N ILE A 22 -7.50 3.48 15.72
CA ILE A 22 -8.69 3.93 16.46
C ILE A 22 -8.27 4.98 17.47
N SER A 23 -9.03 6.07 17.57
CA SER A 23 -8.79 7.16 18.52
C SER A 23 -10.09 7.56 19.23
N GLY A 24 -10.38 6.89 20.35
CA GLY A 24 -11.62 7.15 21.09
C GLY A 24 -12.84 6.63 20.33
N HIS A 25 -13.69 7.54 19.85
CA HIS A 25 -14.92 7.20 19.11
C HIS A 25 -14.76 7.25 17.59
N ASP A 26 -13.63 7.74 17.10
CA ASP A 26 -13.32 7.80 15.67
C ASP A 26 -12.16 6.87 15.32
N GLY A 27 -11.88 6.75 14.04
CA GLY A 27 -10.67 6.09 13.57
C GLY A 27 -10.38 6.35 12.11
N LYS A 28 -9.35 5.68 11.62
CA LYS A 28 -8.88 5.85 10.25
C LYS A 28 -8.26 4.58 9.70
N LEU A 29 -8.44 4.39 8.40
CA LEU A 29 -7.66 3.46 7.60
C LEU A 29 -6.41 4.15 7.09
N VAL A 30 -5.27 3.46 7.16
CA VAL A 30 -3.99 3.93 6.65
C VAL A 30 -3.44 2.92 5.66
N PHE A 31 -3.21 3.38 4.44
CA PHE A 31 -2.61 2.62 3.36
C PHE A 31 -1.16 3.05 3.19
N GLU A 32 -0.24 2.13 3.44
CA GLU A 32 1.19 2.36 3.28
C GLU A 32 1.67 1.78 1.97
N PHE A 33 2.52 2.49 1.26
CA PHE A 33 3.06 2.06 -0.03
C PHE A 33 4.55 1.76 0.07
N HIS A 34 5.04 0.93 -0.84
CA HIS A 34 6.46 0.79 -1.07
C HIS A 34 7.07 2.13 -1.51
N ASN A 35 8.32 2.35 -1.11
CA ASN A 35 9.09 3.50 -1.55
C ASN A 35 9.21 3.50 -3.08
N MET A 36 9.21 4.69 -3.66
CA MET A 36 9.49 4.84 -5.08
C MET A 36 11.00 4.76 -5.28
N ILE A 37 11.46 3.82 -6.12
CA ILE A 37 12.85 3.75 -6.55
C ILE A 37 12.98 4.47 -7.89
N ARG A 38 13.94 5.39 -8.01
CA ARG A 38 14.24 6.08 -9.26
C ARG A 38 15.75 6.08 -9.51
N SER A 39 16.12 5.69 -10.72
CA SER A 39 17.48 5.88 -11.21
C SER A 39 17.70 7.36 -11.53
N VAL A 40 18.66 7.98 -10.86
CA VAL A 40 18.99 9.40 -11.01
C VAL A 40 20.47 9.57 -11.23
N GLU A 41 20.82 10.52 -12.08
CA GLU A 41 22.21 10.86 -12.34
C GLU A 41 22.81 11.52 -11.09
N THR A 42 24.00 11.07 -10.66
CA THR A 42 24.62 11.51 -9.41
C THR A 42 25.04 12.97 -9.47
N THR A 43 25.58 13.37 -10.62
CA THR A 43 25.93 14.74 -10.99
C THR A 43 25.56 14.96 -12.44
N ALA A 44 25.01 16.12 -12.78
CA ALA A 44 24.59 16.43 -14.15
C ALA A 44 25.75 16.26 -15.15
N GLY A 45 25.56 15.40 -16.15
CA GLY A 45 26.56 15.14 -17.20
C GLY A 45 27.70 14.20 -16.79
N SER A 46 27.60 13.53 -15.64
CA SER A 46 28.58 12.53 -15.20
C SER A 46 28.42 11.18 -15.93
N GLY A 47 27.23 10.87 -16.44
CA GLY A 47 26.89 9.56 -16.99
C GLY A 47 26.80 8.44 -15.94
N ILE A 48 26.92 8.77 -14.65
CA ILE A 48 26.84 7.82 -13.54
C ILE A 48 25.45 7.90 -12.91
N PHE A 49 24.75 6.78 -12.91
CA PHE A 49 23.40 6.65 -12.37
C PHE A 49 23.40 5.86 -11.06
N GLU A 50 22.63 6.33 -10.10
CA GLU A 50 22.37 5.65 -8.83
C GLU A 50 20.87 5.52 -8.60
N ASP A 51 20.46 4.37 -8.04
CA ASP A 51 19.09 4.17 -7.61
C ASP A 51 18.86 4.85 -6.26
N LYS A 52 17.93 5.81 -6.24
CA LYS A 52 17.51 6.48 -5.01
C LYS A 52 16.10 6.07 -4.63
N SER A 53 15.93 5.76 -3.35
CA SER A 53 14.65 5.45 -2.72
C SER A 53 14.01 6.70 -2.13
N TYR A 54 12.79 7.00 -2.55
CA TYR A 54 11.99 8.11 -2.06
C TYR A 54 10.80 7.58 -1.26
N SER A 55 10.57 8.14 -0.07
CA SER A 55 9.44 7.77 0.78
C SER A 55 8.12 8.05 0.08
N ASN A 56 7.24 7.06 0.04
CA ASN A 56 5.91 7.26 -0.48
C ASN A 56 4.97 7.69 0.65
N ALA A 57 4.13 8.69 0.39
CA ALA A 57 3.18 9.18 1.39
C ALA A 57 2.08 8.13 1.59
N SER A 58 1.69 7.89 2.85
CA SER A 58 0.52 7.07 3.11
C SER A 58 -0.75 7.79 2.69
N ILE A 59 -1.77 7.01 2.33
CA ILE A 59 -3.13 7.52 2.12
C ILE A 59 -3.95 7.17 3.35
N THR A 60 -4.76 8.11 3.82
CA THR A 60 -5.58 7.96 5.02
C THR A 60 -7.04 8.25 4.72
N GLN A 61 -7.94 7.40 5.22
CA GLN A 61 -9.38 7.60 5.19
C GLN A 61 -9.92 7.66 6.61
N TYR A 62 -10.66 8.72 6.95
CA TYR A 62 -11.20 8.93 8.28
C TYR A 62 -12.64 8.43 8.38
N PHE A 63 -12.99 7.90 9.55
CA PHE A 63 -14.31 7.35 9.85
C PHE A 63 -14.76 7.84 11.22
N GLU A 64 -15.98 8.35 11.28
CA GLU A 64 -16.64 8.78 12.52
C GLU A 64 -17.38 7.61 13.19
N ASP A 65 -17.74 6.56 12.44
CA ASP A 65 -18.33 5.32 12.94
C ASP A 65 -17.29 4.18 12.90
N LEU A 66 -17.03 3.58 14.06
CA LEU A 66 -16.10 2.45 14.20
C LEU A 66 -16.61 1.18 13.51
N THR A 67 -17.92 1.03 13.33
CA THR A 67 -18.55 -0.08 12.61
C THR A 67 -18.23 0.01 11.13
N ASP A 68 -18.38 1.20 10.55
CA ASP A 68 -18.00 1.47 9.16
C ASP A 68 -16.50 1.29 8.96
N LEU A 69 -15.69 1.80 9.90
CA LEU A 69 -14.24 1.59 9.88
C LEU A 69 -13.87 0.11 9.82
N GLU A 70 -14.53 -0.72 10.66
CA GLU A 70 -14.27 -2.16 10.69
C GLU A 70 -14.69 -2.84 9.39
N LEU A 71 -15.87 -2.51 8.87
CA LEU A 71 -16.36 -3.05 7.61
C LEU A 71 -15.36 -2.78 6.48
N HIS A 72 -14.99 -1.52 6.28
CA HIS A 72 -14.05 -1.14 5.23
C HIS A 72 -12.65 -1.71 5.47
N TYR A 73 -12.21 -1.85 6.72
CA TYR A 73 -10.94 -2.50 7.02
C TYR A 73 -10.91 -3.95 6.53
N GLN A 74 -11.96 -4.71 6.85
CA GLN A 74 -12.05 -6.13 6.46
C GLN A 74 -12.18 -6.29 4.94
N GLU A 75 -12.92 -5.41 4.27
CA GLU A 75 -13.02 -5.41 2.81
C GLU A 75 -11.66 -5.19 2.16
N TRP A 76 -10.94 -4.13 2.56
CA TRP A 76 -9.60 -3.85 2.04
C TRP A 76 -8.59 -4.95 2.36
N LEU A 77 -8.62 -5.50 3.57
CA LEU A 77 -7.75 -6.60 3.97
C LEU A 77 -8.04 -7.86 3.14
N GLY A 78 -9.31 -8.15 2.86
CA GLY A 78 -9.73 -9.25 2.01
C GLY A 78 -9.21 -9.11 0.58
N ILE A 79 -9.41 -7.94 -0.04
CA ILE A 79 -8.89 -7.62 -1.38
C ILE A 79 -7.37 -7.77 -1.41
N TRP A 80 -6.67 -7.22 -0.41
CA TRP A 80 -5.22 -7.29 -0.31
C TRP A 80 -4.72 -8.74 -0.20
N THR A 81 -5.36 -9.54 0.64
CA THR A 81 -5.02 -10.96 0.85
C THR A 81 -5.23 -11.77 -0.43
N GLN A 82 -6.35 -11.56 -1.13
CA GLN A 82 -6.62 -12.24 -2.40
C GLN A 82 -5.60 -11.85 -3.48
N PHE A 83 -5.29 -10.56 -3.59
CA PHE A 83 -4.31 -10.07 -4.56
C PHE A 83 -2.91 -10.64 -4.28
N THR A 84 -2.45 -10.58 -3.04
CA THR A 84 -1.13 -11.12 -2.67
C THR A 84 -1.04 -12.63 -2.92
N ALA A 85 -2.09 -13.40 -2.59
CA ALA A 85 -2.16 -14.82 -2.93
C ALA A 85 -2.10 -15.07 -4.44
N TYR A 86 -2.85 -14.30 -5.24
CA TYR A 86 -2.82 -14.38 -6.70
C TYR A 86 -1.41 -14.12 -7.26
N VAL A 87 -0.74 -13.06 -6.81
CA VAL A 87 0.58 -12.70 -7.32
C VAL A 87 1.66 -13.72 -6.93
N ILE A 88 1.60 -14.27 -5.71
CA ILE A 88 2.50 -15.35 -5.26
C ILE A 88 2.30 -16.60 -6.12
N ASN A 89 1.05 -16.98 -6.39
CA ASN A 89 0.73 -18.16 -7.19
C ASN A 89 1.13 -18.02 -8.66
N LEU A 90 1.34 -16.80 -9.16
CA LEU A 90 1.80 -16.55 -10.52
C LEU A 90 3.32 -16.62 -10.69
N GLU A 91 4.10 -16.88 -9.63
CA GLU A 91 5.57 -16.81 -9.63
C GLU A 91 6.12 -15.51 -10.23
N LEU A 92 5.31 -14.44 -10.21
CA LEU A 92 5.80 -13.13 -10.61
C LEU A 92 6.93 -12.75 -9.65
N PRO A 93 7.99 -12.09 -10.11
CA PRO A 93 9.02 -11.56 -9.22
C PRO A 93 8.38 -10.47 -8.35
N VAL A 94 7.84 -10.88 -7.21
CA VAL A 94 7.35 -9.99 -6.16
C VAL A 94 8.37 -9.92 -5.05
N ASP A 95 8.80 -8.70 -4.77
CA ASP A 95 9.83 -8.39 -3.78
C ASP A 95 9.27 -8.33 -2.34
N PHE A 96 8.12 -8.97 -2.08
CA PHE A 96 7.49 -8.99 -0.76
C PHE A 96 7.11 -10.41 -0.32
N LYS A 97 7.32 -10.71 0.96
CA LYS A 97 6.79 -11.91 1.63
C LYS A 97 5.49 -11.51 2.35
N PRO A 98 4.36 -12.22 2.12
CA PRO A 98 3.13 -11.95 2.86
C PRO A 98 3.35 -12.22 4.36
N ASN A 99 2.67 -11.46 5.21
CA ASN A 99 2.67 -11.72 6.64
C ASN A 99 2.14 -13.13 6.90
N ARG A 100 3.01 -14.01 7.42
CA ARG A 100 2.59 -15.29 7.98
C ARG A 100 2.16 -15.03 9.42
N PHE A 101 0.88 -15.32 9.70
CA PHE A 101 0.34 -15.37 11.06
C PHE A 101 1.05 -16.47 11.87
#